data_AF-A0A2R5GAQ2-F1
#
_entry.id   AF-A0A2R5GAQ2-F1
#
_cell.length_a   1.000
_cell.length_b   1.000
_cell.length_c   1.000
_cell.angle_alpha   90.00
_cell.angle_beta   90.00
_cell.angle_gamma   90.00
#
_symmetry.space_group_name_H-M   'P 1'
#
loop_
_entity.id
_entity.type
_entity.pdbx_description
1 polymer ?
#
loop_
_entity_poly.entity_id
_entity_poly.type
_entity_poly.pdbx_seq_one_letter_code
_entity_poly.pdbx_strand_id
1 'polypeptide(L)'
;MASRAGQLANLVARGNKSGARPGRAQRGIYAGRTIQFGNKVSHAKNRSRRRWDPNVQNHTYKSEILDETFKLRVTTHAMRCIKQAGGFDEFLLNKPHLMQDSRLALDLRDRVLEAVKNGASAKAPAAADAAAAAASSSSTKTEA
;
A
#
# COMPACT_ATOMS: atom_id res chain seq x y z
N MET A 1 18.89 27.83 32.54
CA MET A 1 17.96 26.72 32.25
C MET A 1 17.45 26.88 30.82
N ALA A 2 18.15 26.31 29.84
CA ALA A 2 17.75 26.36 28.45
C ALA A 2 16.49 25.50 28.26
N SER A 3 15.43 26.11 27.74
CA SER A 3 14.12 25.50 27.57
C SER A 3 14.19 24.18 26.80
N ARG A 4 13.71 23.11 27.45
CA ARG A 4 13.50 21.76 26.86
C ARG A 4 12.55 21.78 25.65
N ALA A 5 11.84 22.90 25.42
CA ALA A 5 11.00 23.12 24.25
C ALA A 5 11.80 23.50 22.98
N GLY A 6 13.06 23.96 23.13
CA GLY A 6 13.94 24.28 21.99
C GLY A 6 14.68 23.07 21.40
N GLN A 7 14.67 21.93 22.08
CA GLN A 7 15.41 20.72 21.66
C GLN A 7 14.59 19.76 20.78
N LEU A 8 13.27 19.93 20.68
CA LEU A 8 12.41 19.05 19.87
C LEU A 8 12.15 19.56 18.44
N ALA A 9 12.55 20.79 18.10
CA ALA A 9 12.37 21.33 16.76
C ALA A 9 13.47 20.92 15.75
N ASN A 10 14.61 20.40 16.22
CA ASN A 10 15.80 20.12 15.38
C ASN A 10 16.15 18.62 15.24
N LEU A 11 15.14 17.75 15.35
CA LEU A 11 15.27 16.31 15.06
C LEU A 11 14.38 15.82 13.90
N VAL A 12 13.66 16.71 13.22
CA VAL A 12 12.90 16.38 11.99
C VAL A 12 13.73 16.66 10.72
N ALA A 13 14.81 17.42 10.84
CA ALA A 13 15.59 17.95 9.71
C ALA A 13 16.97 17.30 9.51
N ARG A 14 17.21 16.08 10.02
CA ARG A 14 18.42 15.30 9.72
C ARG A 14 18.03 13.98 9.09
N GLY A 15 17.89 13.95 7.76
CA GLY A 15 17.77 12.67 7.05
C GLY A 15 17.12 12.64 5.68
N ASN A 16 16.75 13.76 5.05
CA ASN A 16 16.27 13.72 3.66
C ASN A 16 17.43 13.67 2.65
N LYS A 17 18.24 12.59 2.71
CA LYS A 17 19.00 12.15 1.54
C LYS A 17 18.07 11.31 0.68
N SER A 18 17.09 11.94 0.03
CA SER A 18 16.37 11.30 -1.06
C SER A 18 17.32 11.22 -2.25
N GLY A 19 18.17 10.18 -2.28
CA GLY A 19 18.78 9.74 -3.53
C GLY A 19 17.69 9.62 -4.60
N ALA A 20 18.03 9.92 -5.86
CA ALA A 20 17.08 10.09 -6.97
C ALA A 20 16.00 9.00 -7.00
N ARG A 21 14.85 9.26 -6.34
CA ARG A 21 13.69 8.37 -6.34
C ARG A 21 13.10 8.44 -7.74
N PRO A 22 13.07 7.34 -8.51
CA PRO A 22 12.50 7.39 -9.84
C PRO A 22 11.02 7.81 -9.72
N GLY A 23 10.57 8.78 -10.53
CA GLY A 23 9.21 9.33 -10.43
C GLY A 23 8.11 8.28 -10.51
N ARG A 24 8.39 7.13 -11.13
CA ARG A 24 7.53 5.94 -11.14
C ARG A 24 7.31 5.35 -9.73
N ALA A 25 8.36 5.25 -8.93
CA ALA A 25 8.29 4.69 -7.58
C ALA A 25 7.54 5.61 -6.61
N GLN A 26 7.53 6.93 -6.87
CA GLN A 26 6.80 7.90 -6.05
C GLN A 26 5.28 7.72 -6.11
N ARG A 27 4.75 7.17 -7.21
CA ARG A 27 3.30 7.01 -7.49
C ARG A 27 2.74 5.65 -7.10
N GLY A 28 3.59 4.68 -6.73
CA GLY A 28 3.15 3.30 -6.45
C GLY A 28 4.01 2.65 -5.37
N ILE A 29 3.80 1.37 -5.09
CA ILE A 29 4.52 0.65 -4.04
C ILE A 29 5.49 -0.35 -4.67
N TYR A 30 6.80 -0.04 -4.57
CA TYR A 30 7.86 -0.80 -5.22
C TYR A 30 8.71 -1.62 -4.25
N ALA A 31 8.59 -1.43 -2.92
CA ALA A 31 9.29 -2.22 -1.91
C ALA A 31 10.82 -2.30 -2.15
N GLY A 32 11.47 -1.17 -2.44
CA GLY A 32 12.90 -1.09 -2.73
C GLY A 32 13.31 -1.64 -4.10
N ARG A 33 12.36 -2.08 -4.94
CA ARG A 33 12.66 -2.59 -6.30
C ARG A 33 12.75 -1.42 -7.28
N THR A 34 13.94 -1.19 -7.81
CA THR A 34 14.20 -0.21 -8.86
C THR A 34 14.58 -0.88 -10.17
N ILE A 35 14.64 -0.09 -11.25
CA ILE A 35 15.14 -0.54 -12.55
C ILE A 35 16.64 -0.82 -12.42
N GLN A 36 17.04 -2.02 -12.83
CA GLN A 36 18.46 -2.36 -12.87
C GLN A 36 19.02 -2.10 -14.27
N PHE A 37 20.19 -1.47 -14.32
CA PHE A 37 20.93 -1.24 -15.55
C PHE A 37 22.16 -2.14 -15.58
N GLY A 38 22.49 -2.67 -16.75
CA GLY A 38 23.70 -3.45 -16.92
C GLY A 38 23.89 -3.88 -18.36
N ASN A 39 24.63 -4.96 -18.56
CA ASN A 39 25.06 -5.40 -19.88
C ASN A 39 24.66 -6.86 -20.12
N LYS A 40 24.26 -7.15 -21.36
CA LYS A 40 24.30 -8.51 -21.90
C LYS A 40 25.74 -8.77 -22.36
N VAL A 41 26.36 -9.84 -21.87
CA VAL A 41 27.75 -10.22 -22.19
C VAL A 41 27.74 -11.48 -23.04
N SER A 42 28.44 -11.47 -24.19
CA SER A 42 28.62 -12.66 -25.02
C SER A 42 29.81 -13.52 -24.57
N HIS A 43 29.96 -14.72 -25.14
CA HIS A 43 31.14 -15.57 -24.94
C HIS A 43 32.44 -14.85 -25.31
N ALA A 44 32.41 -14.04 -26.38
CA ALA A 44 33.51 -13.18 -26.81
C ALA A 44 33.66 -11.88 -25.97
N LYS A 45 32.97 -11.77 -24.82
CA LYS A 45 32.98 -10.60 -23.93
C LYS A 45 32.46 -9.28 -24.53
N ASN A 46 31.74 -9.32 -25.65
CA ASN A 46 31.05 -8.14 -26.17
C ASN A 46 29.92 -7.73 -25.22
N ARG A 47 29.86 -6.45 -24.85
CA ARG A 47 28.92 -5.91 -23.85
C ARG A 47 27.90 -5.00 -24.53
N SER A 48 26.63 -5.40 -24.54
CA SER A 48 25.51 -4.57 -25.02
C SER A 48 24.69 -4.06 -23.84
N ARG A 49 24.39 -2.75 -23.79
CA ARG A 49 23.59 -2.15 -22.70
C ARG A 49 22.17 -2.74 -22.69
N ARG A 50 21.64 -3.03 -21.50
CA ARG A 50 20.27 -3.51 -21.27
C ARG A 50 19.72 -2.95 -19.95
N ARG A 51 18.39 -2.83 -19.89
CA ARG A 51 17.64 -2.57 -18.65
C ARG A 51 16.82 -3.80 -18.23
N TRP A 52 16.64 -3.97 -16.92
CA TRP A 52 15.70 -4.93 -16.34
C TRP A 52 14.67 -4.18 -15.51
N ASP A 53 13.42 -4.22 -15.97
CA ASP A 53 12.30 -3.57 -15.32
C ASP A 53 11.67 -4.53 -14.29
N PRO A 54 11.28 -4.04 -13.09
CA PRO A 54 10.55 -4.86 -12.12
C PRO A 54 9.15 -5.22 -12.64
N ASN A 55 8.62 -6.35 -12.18
CA ASN A 55 7.26 -6.77 -12.53
C ASN A 55 6.22 -5.96 -11.72
N VAL A 56 5.59 -4.98 -12.37
CA VAL A 56 4.60 -4.07 -11.78
C VAL A 56 3.20 -4.42 -12.26
N GLN A 57 2.28 -4.60 -11.32
CA GLN A 57 0.88 -4.95 -11.57
C GLN A 57 -0.04 -3.89 -10.98
N ASN A 58 -1.23 -3.73 -11.56
CA ASN A 58 -2.27 -2.86 -11.01
C ASN A 58 -3.18 -3.71 -10.14
N HIS A 59 -3.21 -3.43 -8.84
CA HIS A 59 -4.07 -4.15 -7.88
C HIS A 59 -4.88 -3.18 -7.04
N THR A 60 -6.08 -3.63 -6.69
CA THR A 60 -6.99 -2.91 -5.82
C THR A 60 -6.90 -3.47 -4.41
N TYR A 61 -6.67 -2.61 -3.42
CA TYR A 61 -6.67 -2.95 -2.00
C TYR A 61 -7.77 -2.18 -1.30
N LYS A 62 -8.46 -2.83 -0.36
CA LYS A 62 -9.41 -2.19 0.54
C LYS A 62 -8.70 -1.98 1.88
N SER A 63 -8.78 -0.76 2.42
CA SER A 63 -8.37 -0.49 3.80
C SER A 63 -9.57 -0.68 4.72
N GLU A 64 -9.36 -1.32 5.85
CA GLU A 64 -10.39 -1.48 6.89
C GLU A 64 -10.45 -0.26 7.80
N ILE A 65 -9.31 0.42 7.99
CA ILE A 65 -9.23 1.58 8.89
C ILE A 65 -9.84 2.85 8.27
N LEU A 66 -9.66 3.03 6.95
CA LEU A 66 -10.18 4.20 6.23
C LEU A 66 -11.49 3.90 5.48
N ASP A 67 -11.93 2.64 5.41
CA ASP A 67 -13.05 2.17 4.58
C ASP A 67 -12.99 2.55 3.08
N GLU A 68 -11.82 2.97 2.60
CA GLU A 68 -11.57 3.36 1.23
C GLU A 68 -11.00 2.20 0.40
N THR A 69 -11.17 2.28 -0.92
CA THR A 69 -10.62 1.33 -1.88
C THR A 69 -9.56 2.01 -2.76
N PHE A 70 -8.33 1.50 -2.73
CA PHE A 70 -7.18 2.08 -3.43
C PHE A 70 -6.77 1.23 -4.63
N LYS A 71 -6.68 1.84 -5.81
CA LYS A 71 -6.10 1.24 -7.02
C LYS A 71 -4.63 1.65 -7.13
N LEU A 72 -3.72 0.72 -6.87
CA LEU A 72 -2.29 1.00 -6.76
C LEU A 72 -1.48 0.21 -7.79
N ARG A 73 -0.36 0.82 -8.22
CA ARG A 73 0.69 0.12 -8.96
C ARG A 73 1.64 -0.53 -7.97
N VAL A 74 1.70 -1.85 -7.96
CA VAL A 74 2.41 -2.62 -6.95
C VAL A 74 3.32 -3.65 -7.62
N THR A 75 4.55 -3.77 -7.12
CA THR A 75 5.47 -4.83 -7.59
C THR A 75 5.10 -6.18 -6.96
N THR A 76 5.36 -7.29 -7.65
CA THR A 76 5.09 -8.65 -7.10
C THR A 76 5.72 -8.90 -5.73
N HIS A 77 6.91 -8.34 -5.49
CA HIS A 77 7.57 -8.35 -4.18
C HIS A 77 6.72 -7.66 -3.10
N ALA A 78 6.21 -6.46 -3.39
CA ALA A 78 5.36 -5.73 -2.48
C ALA A 78 4.03 -6.47 -2.22
N MET A 79 3.42 -7.07 -3.25
CA MET A 79 2.22 -7.91 -3.09
C MET A 79 2.46 -9.07 -2.12
N ARG A 80 3.61 -9.75 -2.24
CA ARG A 80 4.01 -10.81 -1.30
C ARG A 80 4.18 -10.27 0.11
N CYS A 81 4.81 -9.11 0.28
CA CYS A 81 4.99 -8.50 1.60
C CYS A 81 3.66 -8.08 2.24
N ILE A 82 2.70 -7.59 1.46
CA ILE A 82 1.34 -7.26 1.92
C ILE A 82 0.64 -8.53 2.42
N LYS A 83 0.66 -9.60 1.62
CA LYS A 83 0.07 -10.88 2.00
C LYS A 83 0.72 -11.47 3.26
N GLN A 84 2.03 -11.33 3.40
CA GLN A 84 2.75 -11.79 4.59
C GLN A 84 2.48 -10.93 5.84
N ALA A 85 2.18 -9.64 5.65
CA ALA A 85 1.81 -8.76 6.77
C ALA A 85 0.43 -9.11 7.33
N GLY A 86 -0.48 -9.61 6.49
CA GLY A 86 -1.86 -9.98 6.84
C GLY A 86 -2.91 -9.02 6.25
N GLY A 87 -2.48 -7.86 5.74
CA GLY A 87 -3.37 -6.88 5.11
C GLY A 87 -2.62 -5.67 4.56
N PHE A 88 -3.34 -4.80 3.85
CA PHE A 88 -2.77 -3.55 3.32
C PHE A 88 -2.45 -2.55 4.44
N ASP A 89 -3.34 -2.41 5.41
CA ASP A 89 -3.19 -1.47 6.52
C ASP A 89 -2.09 -1.92 7.50
N GLU A 90 -2.04 -3.22 7.80
CA GLU A 90 -0.97 -3.82 8.59
C GLU A 90 0.40 -3.67 7.90
N PHE A 91 0.43 -3.75 6.57
CA PHE A 91 1.66 -3.51 5.81
C PHE A 91 2.15 -2.06 5.97
N LEU A 92 1.24 -1.07 5.92
CA LEU A 92 1.56 0.35 6.12
C LEU A 92 2.16 0.62 7.51
N LEU A 93 1.64 -0.07 8.53
CA LEU A 93 2.09 0.09 9.92
C LEU A 93 3.41 -0.67 10.19
N ASN A 94 3.51 -1.93 9.75
CA ASN A 94 4.60 -2.83 10.13
C ASN A 94 5.85 -2.70 9.26
N LYS A 95 5.74 -2.27 8.00
CA LYS A 95 6.87 -2.28 7.04
C LYS A 95 7.16 -0.91 6.42
N PRO A 96 7.37 0.15 7.22
CA PRO A 96 7.61 1.49 6.68
C PRO A 96 8.88 1.58 5.83
N HIS A 97 9.92 0.78 6.14
CA HIS A 97 11.19 0.77 5.40
C HIS A 97 11.04 0.37 3.92
N LEU A 98 10.07 -0.48 3.58
CA LEU A 98 9.81 -0.87 2.19
C LEU A 98 9.06 0.21 1.40
N MET A 99 8.51 1.21 2.09
CA MET A 99 7.63 2.22 1.49
C MET A 99 8.29 3.60 1.40
N GLN A 100 9.49 3.77 1.94
CA GLN A 100 10.20 5.06 2.00
C GLN A 100 10.48 5.67 0.62
N ASP A 101 10.39 4.88 -0.45
CA ASP A 101 10.58 5.35 -1.83
C ASP A 101 9.36 6.09 -2.40
N SER A 102 8.18 5.87 -1.83
CA SER A 102 6.91 6.29 -2.39
C SER A 102 6.28 7.39 -1.55
N ARG A 103 5.96 8.52 -2.18
CA ARG A 103 5.27 9.62 -1.50
C ARG A 103 3.85 9.21 -1.15
N LEU A 104 3.13 8.65 -2.11
CA LEU A 104 1.75 8.17 -1.93
C LEU A 104 1.66 7.19 -0.76
N ALA A 105 2.63 6.29 -0.63
CA ALA A 105 2.65 5.29 0.43
C ALA A 105 2.83 5.91 1.82
N LEU A 106 3.69 6.93 1.94
CA LEU A 106 3.89 7.66 3.19
C LEU A 106 2.63 8.46 3.56
N ASP A 107 2.02 9.13 2.57
CA ASP A 107 0.79 9.89 2.78
C ASP A 107 -0.36 8.97 3.26
N LEU A 108 -0.50 7.77 2.70
CA LEU A 108 -1.48 6.77 3.16
C LEU A 108 -1.19 6.26 4.57
N ARG A 109 0.08 5.99 4.87
CA ARG A 109 0.49 5.57 6.21
C ARG A 109 0.14 6.63 7.25
N ASP A 110 0.42 7.90 6.96
CA ASP A 110 0.17 8.98 7.90
C ASP A 110 -1.34 9.15 8.16
N ARG A 111 -2.18 9.04 7.11
CA ARG A 111 -3.64 8.99 7.26
C ARG A 111 -4.12 7.83 8.13
N VAL A 112 -3.56 6.64 7.94
CA VAL A 112 -3.90 5.46 8.76
C VAL A 112 -3.47 5.69 10.21
N LEU A 113 -2.27 6.24 10.45
CA LEU A 113 -1.80 6.55 11.80
C LEU A 113 -2.69 7.59 12.49
N GLU A 114 -3.15 8.60 11.77
CA GLU A 114 -4.10 9.59 12.28
C GLU A 114 -5.46 8.95 12.60
N ALA A 115 -6.00 8.12 11.73
CA ALA A 115 -7.24 7.39 11.98
C ALA A 115 -7.15 6.48 13.21
N VAL A 116 -6.04 5.74 13.35
CA VAL A 116 -5.76 4.91 14.54
C VAL A 116 -5.68 5.75 15.81
N LYS A 117 -4.97 6.90 15.78
CA LYS A 117 -4.86 7.81 16.93
C LYS A 117 -6.21 8.39 17.34
N ASN A 118 -7.05 8.73 16.37
CA ASN A 118 -8.37 9.29 16.61
C ASN A 118 -9.37 8.23 17.13
N GLY A 119 -8.95 6.96 17.25
CA GLY A 119 -9.85 5.86 17.57
C GLY A 119 -10.96 5.70 16.53
N ALA A 120 -10.74 6.23 15.33
CA ALA A 120 -11.71 6.25 14.25
C ALA A 120 -11.74 4.88 13.58
N SER A 121 -12.37 3.91 14.24
CA SER A 121 -13.10 2.85 13.54
C SER A 121 -14.39 3.48 13.01
N ALA A 122 -14.27 4.27 11.95
CA ALA A 122 -15.37 5.03 11.39
C ALA A 122 -16.20 4.18 10.41
N LYS A 123 -16.81 3.08 10.90
CA LYS A 123 -18.26 2.78 10.79
C LYS A 123 -18.59 1.29 11.05
N ALA A 124 -19.35 1.08 12.12
CA ALA A 124 -20.22 -0.08 12.35
C ALA A 124 -21.33 -0.17 11.27
N PRO A 125 -21.98 -1.32 11.09
CA PRO A 125 -22.53 -1.82 9.83
C PRO A 125 -23.58 -0.89 9.19
N ALA A 126 -23.40 -0.57 7.92
CA ALA A 126 -24.45 -0.04 7.05
C ALA A 126 -25.08 -1.17 6.21
N ALA A 127 -25.47 -2.27 6.88
CA ALA A 127 -26.26 -3.37 6.32
C ALA A 127 -27.29 -3.89 7.34
N ALA A 128 -28.06 -2.96 7.90
CA ALA A 128 -29.38 -3.12 8.54
C ALA A 128 -29.90 -1.67 8.58
N ASP A 129 -30.83 -1.21 7.75
CA ASP A 129 -32.17 -1.70 7.51
C ASP A 129 -32.61 -1.62 6.04
N ALA A 130 -33.00 -2.77 5.48
CA ALA A 130 -34.06 -2.89 4.47
C ALA A 130 -34.70 -4.29 4.58
N ALA A 131 -35.61 -4.40 5.54
CA ALA A 131 -36.89 -5.11 5.53
C ALA A 131 -37.01 -6.53 4.94
N ALA A 132 -37.39 -7.43 5.85
CA ALA A 132 -38.10 -8.67 5.59
C ALA A 132 -39.56 -8.42 5.11
N ALA A 133 -39.94 -9.09 4.02
CA ALA A 133 -41.26 -9.66 3.67
C ALA A 133 -41.09 -10.34 2.30
N ALA A 134 -41.26 -11.63 2.06
CA ALA A 134 -42.21 -12.57 2.62
C ALA A 134 -41.60 -13.97 2.79
N ALA A 135 -41.99 -14.61 3.88
CA ALA A 135 -41.90 -16.05 4.06
C ALA A 135 -42.92 -16.78 3.16
N SER A 136 -42.63 -18.06 2.91
CA SER A 136 -43.57 -19.16 2.66
C SER A 136 -44.46 -19.13 1.40
N SER A 137 -44.09 -19.96 0.41
CA SER A 137 -44.91 -21.13 0.03
C SER A 137 -44.15 -22.08 -0.90
N SER A 138 -43.60 -23.13 -0.31
CA SER A 138 -43.43 -24.45 -0.93
C SER A 138 -44.80 -25.12 -1.16
N SER A 139 -44.88 -26.02 -2.15
CA SER A 139 -46.02 -26.89 -2.56
C SER A 139 -47.06 -26.19 -3.45
N THR A 140 -47.59 -26.72 -4.57
CA THR A 140 -47.95 -28.09 -4.97
C THR A 140 -48.13 -28.22 -6.51
N LYS A 141 -47.74 -29.37 -7.08
CA LYS A 141 -48.49 -30.26 -8.00
C LYS A 141 -49.49 -29.66 -9.03
N THR A 142 -49.42 -30.15 -10.30
CA THR A 142 -50.53 -30.64 -11.18
C THR A 142 -50.73 -29.95 -12.56
N GLU A 143 -50.94 -30.79 -13.59
CA GLU A 143 -51.49 -30.60 -14.96
C GLU A 143 -50.63 -29.86 -16.02
N ALA A 144 -50.50 -30.32 -17.28
CA ALA A 144 -51.22 -31.32 -18.08
C ALA A 144 -50.26 -32.05 -19.06
#